data_AF-A0A060YCB9-F1
#
_entry.id   AF-A0A060YCB9-F1
#
_cell.length_a   1.000
_cell.length_b   1.000
_cell.length_c   1.000
_cell.angle_alpha   90.00
_cell.angle_beta   90.00
_cell.angle_gamma   90.00
#
_symmetry.space_group_name_H-M   'P 1'
#
loop_
_entity.id
_entity.type
_entity.pdbx_description
1 polymer ?
#
loop_
_entity_poly.entity_id
_entity_poly.type
_entity_poly.pdbx_seq_one_letter_code
_entity_poly.pdbx_strand_id
1 'polypeptide(L)'
;MTVRERLREKISAAFYRHGLLCASYPVPIILFTSASILACCYPLLRLPLPGTGPVEFTTRVRDYTVPSHEPQGDLGEQPDWYRGPPVAYIQPVLVKAAVSPWDSTLVPVDVFRSPLGRVFSLLEEIRNHVHDDGSGIRSLEALCLQVTDLLPGLRRMQRVLPEHGCLLVSPGNYWQNQRELFDSDPDLLKTVHQHEPKGLHTSATLRGREGRKGGKG
;
A
#
# COMPACT_ATOMS: atom_id res chain seq x y z
N MET A 1 5.97 -71.73 -6.65
CA MET A 1 5.44 -70.37 -6.86
C MET A 1 5.44 -69.61 -5.55
N THR A 2 6.30 -68.60 -5.43
CA THR A 2 6.36 -67.72 -4.27
C THR A 2 5.15 -66.79 -4.23
N VAL A 3 4.74 -66.33 -3.05
CA VAL A 3 3.58 -65.42 -2.90
C VAL A 3 3.76 -64.15 -3.74
N ARG A 4 5.00 -63.69 -3.87
CA ARG A 4 5.37 -62.50 -4.65
C ARG A 4 5.15 -62.68 -6.15
N GLU A 5 5.45 -63.85 -6.71
CA GLU A 5 5.19 -64.17 -8.12
C GLU A 5 3.68 -64.14 -8.41
N ARG A 6 2.88 -64.78 -7.56
CA ARG A 6 1.42 -64.79 -7.69
C ARG A 6 0.81 -63.39 -7.58
N LEU A 7 1.35 -62.56 -6.70
CA LEU A 7 0.89 -61.18 -6.55
C LEU A 7 1.25 -60.34 -7.79
N ARG A 8 2.48 -60.50 -8.31
CA ARG A 8 2.94 -59.81 -9.52
C ARG A 8 2.11 -60.19 -10.73
N GLU A 9 1.79 -61.47 -10.88
CA GLU A 9 0.98 -61.98 -11.98
C GLU A 9 -0.45 -61.43 -11.93
N LYS A 10 -1.09 -61.44 -10.74
CA LYS A 10 -2.42 -60.84 -10.53
C LYS A 10 -2.45 -59.34 -10.81
N ILE A 11 -1.43 -58.60 -10.35
CA ILE A 11 -1.30 -57.17 -10.60
C ILE A 11 -1.11 -56.89 -12.09
N SER A 12 -0.24 -57.65 -12.77
CA SER A 12 0.00 -57.49 -14.20
C SER A 12 -1.26 -57.79 -15.04
N ALA A 13 -2.01 -58.83 -14.69
CA ALA A 13 -3.27 -59.17 -15.34
C ALA A 13 -4.34 -58.10 -15.10
N ALA A 14 -4.39 -57.51 -13.91
CA ALA A 14 -5.32 -56.43 -13.59
C ALA A 14 -5.01 -55.15 -14.38
N PHE A 15 -3.74 -54.73 -14.43
CA PHE A 15 -3.33 -53.56 -15.24
C PHE A 15 -3.52 -53.79 -16.74
N TYR A 16 -3.23 -55.00 -17.23
CA TYR A 16 -3.45 -55.33 -18.64
C TYR A 16 -4.94 -55.26 -19.01
N ARG A 17 -5.82 -55.83 -18.19
CA ARG A 17 -7.28 -55.73 -18.40
C ARG A 17 -7.79 -54.30 -18.31
N HIS A 18 -7.30 -53.51 -17.36
CA HIS A 18 -7.67 -52.11 -17.22
C HIS A 18 -7.21 -51.27 -18.42
N GLY A 19 -5.96 -51.46 -18.88
CA GLY A 19 -5.44 -50.81 -20.07
C GLY A 19 -6.18 -51.19 -21.34
N LEU A 20 -6.57 -52.47 -21.49
CA LEU A 20 -7.36 -52.94 -22.61
C LEU A 20 -8.76 -52.30 -22.65
N LEU A 21 -9.40 -52.12 -21.48
CA LEU A 21 -10.67 -51.40 -21.37
C LEU A 21 -10.52 -49.91 -21.76
N CYS A 22 -9.44 -49.25 -21.31
CA CYS A 22 -9.10 -47.88 -21.71
C CYS A 22 -8.89 -47.72 -23.22
N ALA A 23 -8.28 -48.71 -23.88
CA ALA A 23 -8.05 -48.70 -25.32
C ALA A 23 -9.31 -49.04 -26.14
N SER A 24 -10.16 -49.95 -25.63
CA SER A 24 -11.35 -50.42 -26.35
C SER A 24 -12.52 -49.44 -26.28
N TYR A 25 -12.62 -48.67 -25.19
CA TYR A 25 -13.70 -47.71 -24.96
C TYR A 25 -13.17 -46.33 -24.53
N PRO A 26 -12.42 -45.62 -25.40
CA PRO A 26 -11.74 -44.38 -25.02
C PRO A 26 -12.73 -43.24 -24.70
N VAL A 27 -13.81 -43.10 -25.48
CA VAL A 27 -14.79 -42.01 -25.34
C VAL A 27 -15.52 -42.01 -23.98
N PRO A 28 -16.16 -43.10 -23.52
CA PRO A 28 -16.86 -43.09 -22.23
C PRO A 28 -15.93 -42.91 -21.03
N ILE A 29 -14.68 -43.39 -21.13
CA ILE A 29 -13.69 -43.25 -20.05
C ILE A 29 -13.20 -41.80 -19.94
N ILE A 30 -12.95 -41.14 -21.06
CA ILE A 30 -12.62 -39.71 -21.09
C ILE A 30 -13.79 -38.87 -20.54
N LEU A 31 -15.04 -39.18 -20.93
CA LEU A 31 -16.21 -38.50 -20.40
C LEU A 31 -16.32 -38.64 -18.88
N PHE A 32 -16.19 -39.87 -18.36
CA PHE A 32 -16.26 -40.14 -16.92
C PHE A 32 -15.15 -39.43 -16.12
N THR A 33 -13.91 -39.47 -16.62
CA THR A 33 -12.77 -38.79 -15.99
C THR A 33 -12.94 -37.27 -16.01
N SER A 34 -13.41 -36.69 -17.13
CA SER A 34 -13.68 -35.25 -17.23
C SER A 34 -14.79 -34.81 -16.26
N ALA A 35 -15.87 -35.58 -16.13
CA ALA A 35 -16.96 -35.29 -15.20
C ALA A 35 -16.48 -35.35 -13.74
N SER A 36 -15.59 -36.30 -13.42
CA SER A 36 -15.00 -36.43 -12.08
C SER A 36 -14.09 -35.24 -11.76
N ILE A 37 -13.24 -34.81 -12.71
CA ILE A 37 -12.40 -33.62 -12.54
C ILE A 37 -13.28 -32.37 -12.34
N LEU A 38 -14.31 -32.18 -13.16
CA LEU A 38 -15.23 -31.04 -13.04
C LEU A 38 -15.97 -31.04 -11.70
N ALA A 39 -16.42 -32.21 -11.22
CA ALA A 39 -17.07 -32.32 -9.91
C ALA A 39 -16.11 -31.99 -8.76
N CYS A 40 -14.85 -32.43 -8.84
CA CYS A 40 -13.80 -32.08 -7.88
C CYS A 40 -13.39 -30.60 -7.95
N CYS A 41 -13.45 -29.98 -9.12
CA CYS A 41 -13.10 -28.57 -9.34
C CYS A 41 -14.27 -27.60 -9.11
N TYR A 42 -15.52 -28.07 -9.14
CA TYR A 42 -16.71 -27.27 -8.84
C TYR A 42 -16.63 -26.50 -7.51
N PRO A 43 -16.19 -27.09 -6.37
CA PRO A 43 -16.04 -26.34 -5.11
C PRO A 43 -15.00 -25.21 -5.20
N LEU A 44 -14.00 -25.28 -6.10
CA LEU A 44 -13.03 -24.20 -6.26
C LEU A 44 -13.65 -22.93 -6.87
N LEU A 45 -14.73 -23.05 -7.65
CA LEU A 45 -15.47 -21.90 -8.20
C LEU A 45 -16.34 -21.20 -7.15
N ARG A 46 -16.61 -21.88 -6.04
CA ARG A 46 -17.41 -21.38 -4.92
C ARG A 46 -16.57 -21.08 -3.69
N LEU A 47 -15.25 -21.21 -3.76
CA LEU A 47 -14.38 -20.67 -2.72
C LEU A 47 -14.56 -19.16 -2.73
N PRO A 48 -15.13 -18.56 -1.66
CA PRO A 48 -14.86 -17.16 -1.43
C PRO A 48 -13.37 -17.14 -1.15
N LEU A 49 -12.55 -16.90 -2.17
CA LEU A 49 -11.15 -16.55 -1.94
C LEU A 49 -11.27 -15.34 -1.01
N PRO A 50 -10.90 -15.45 0.28
CA PRO A 50 -10.85 -14.28 1.12
C PRO A 50 -9.77 -13.44 0.46
N GLY A 51 -10.20 -12.48 -0.35
CA GLY A 51 -9.30 -11.52 -0.93
C GLY A 51 -8.63 -10.90 0.27
N THR A 52 -7.34 -11.18 0.44
CA THR A 52 -6.47 -10.54 1.44
C THR A 52 -6.22 -9.08 1.08
N GLY A 53 -7.19 -8.45 0.39
CA GLY A 53 -7.23 -7.03 0.16
C GLY A 53 -7.73 -6.34 1.43
N PRO A 54 -7.14 -5.19 1.77
CA PRO A 54 -7.68 -4.36 2.84
C PRO A 54 -9.15 -4.02 2.53
N VAL A 55 -10.04 -4.30 3.47
CA VAL A 55 -11.43 -3.89 3.39
C VAL A 55 -11.47 -2.40 3.70
N GLU A 56 -11.81 -1.58 2.71
CA GLU A 56 -11.99 -0.15 2.88
C GLU A 56 -13.43 0.15 3.29
N PHE A 57 -13.61 0.95 4.34
CA PHE A 57 -14.90 1.46 4.76
C PHE A 57 -14.83 2.97 4.87
N THR A 58 -15.60 3.65 4.04
CA THR A 58 -15.61 5.11 3.95
C THR A 58 -16.98 5.63 4.34
N THR A 59 -17.03 6.48 5.36
CA THR A 59 -18.24 7.23 5.73
C THR A 59 -18.06 8.69 5.36
N ARG A 60 -19.19 9.37 5.11
CA ARG A 60 -19.15 10.84 4.97
C ARG A 60 -18.91 11.45 6.35
N VAL A 61 -18.16 12.55 6.39
CA VAL A 61 -17.83 13.25 7.65
C VAL A 61 -19.07 13.63 8.47
N ARG A 62 -20.19 13.97 7.80
CA ARG A 62 -21.45 14.35 8.47
C ARG A 62 -22.16 13.18 9.16
N ASP A 63 -21.91 11.97 8.67
CA ASP A 63 -22.56 10.75 9.13
C ASP A 63 -21.61 9.94 10.02
N TYR A 64 -20.45 10.51 10.39
CA TYR A 64 -19.49 9.87 11.27
C TYR A 64 -19.99 9.93 12.72
N THR A 65 -20.28 8.75 13.25
CA THR A 65 -20.52 8.51 14.68
C THR A 65 -19.58 7.42 15.16
N VAL A 66 -19.04 7.56 16.37
CA VAL A 66 -18.17 6.54 16.96
C VAL A 66 -18.93 5.21 17.05
N PRO A 67 -18.44 4.14 16.41
CA PRO A 67 -19.07 2.82 16.48
C PRO A 67 -19.21 2.34 17.92
N SER A 68 -20.37 1.75 18.21
CA SER A 68 -20.61 1.03 19.46
C SER A 68 -19.71 -0.21 19.58
N HIS A 69 -19.39 -0.60 20.81
CA HIS A 69 -18.64 -1.84 21.07
C HIS A 69 -19.52 -3.10 20.96
N GLU A 70 -20.85 -2.92 21.04
CA GLU A 70 -21.82 -4.00 20.96
C GLU A 70 -22.08 -4.37 19.48
N PRO A 71 -22.14 -5.66 19.13
CA PRO A 71 -22.53 -6.07 17.78
C PRO A 71 -23.99 -5.67 17.54
N GLN A 72 -24.17 -4.55 16.85
CA GLN A 72 -25.48 -4.03 16.53
C GLN A 72 -26.05 -4.87 15.38
N GLY A 73 -26.87 -5.88 15.74
CA GLY A 73 -27.53 -6.74 14.77
C GLY A 73 -28.30 -5.94 13.73
N ASP A 74 -28.14 -6.34 12.48
CA ASP A 74 -28.90 -5.90 11.29
C ASP A 74 -28.84 -4.41 10.88
N LEU A 75 -27.81 -3.65 11.28
CA LEU A 75 -27.44 -2.44 10.54
C LEU A 75 -26.36 -2.80 9.50
N GLY A 76 -26.85 -3.27 8.35
CA GLY A 76 -26.02 -3.62 7.20
C GLY A 76 -25.05 -2.51 6.79
N GLU A 77 -23.92 -2.95 6.22
CA GLU A 77 -22.80 -2.19 5.64
C GLU A 77 -21.56 -1.95 6.50
N GLN A 78 -21.62 -2.07 7.84
CA GLN A 78 -20.42 -1.86 8.67
C GLN A 78 -19.54 -3.12 8.80
N PRO A 79 -18.21 -3.04 8.57
CA PRO A 79 -17.34 -4.20 8.72
C PRO A 79 -17.15 -4.62 10.19
N ASP A 80 -16.98 -5.92 10.42
CA ASP A 80 -16.77 -6.50 11.76
C ASP A 80 -15.57 -5.93 12.53
N TRP A 81 -14.56 -5.41 11.82
CA TRP A 81 -13.37 -4.81 12.40
C TRP A 81 -13.57 -3.35 12.85
N TYR A 82 -14.64 -2.68 12.39
CA TYR A 82 -14.86 -1.26 12.67
C TYR A 82 -15.62 -1.06 13.99
N ARG A 83 -14.96 -1.35 15.12
CA ARG A 83 -15.53 -1.29 16.48
C ARG A 83 -14.81 -0.25 17.34
N GLY A 84 -15.59 0.56 18.05
CA GLY A 84 -15.06 1.59 18.95
C GLY A 84 -14.46 2.81 18.25
N PRO A 85 -13.86 3.75 19.01
CA PRO A 85 -13.23 4.94 18.46
C PRO A 85 -12.00 4.60 17.60
N PRO A 86 -11.67 5.44 16.62
CA PRO A 86 -10.50 5.24 15.77
C PRO A 86 -9.22 5.29 16.60
N VAL A 87 -8.27 4.43 16.25
CA VAL A 87 -6.96 4.35 16.91
C VAL A 87 -6.16 5.65 16.71
N ALA A 88 -6.28 6.27 15.53
CA ALA A 88 -5.61 7.52 15.19
C ALA A 88 -6.37 8.27 14.09
N TYR A 89 -6.14 9.58 14.02
CA TYR A 89 -6.58 10.43 12.93
C TYR A 89 -5.39 10.76 12.03
N ILE A 90 -5.59 10.68 10.71
CA ILE A 90 -4.55 10.99 9.73
C ILE A 90 -4.88 12.33 9.08
N GLN A 91 -3.99 13.30 9.20
CA GLN A 91 -4.11 14.60 8.57
C GLN A 91 -2.99 14.78 7.52
N PRO A 92 -3.28 14.54 6.23
CA PRO A 92 -2.28 14.71 5.18
C PRO A 92 -2.14 16.18 4.77
N VAL A 93 -0.90 16.63 4.55
CA VAL A 93 -0.60 17.92 3.93
C VAL A 93 0.04 17.67 2.56
N LEU A 94 -0.70 17.95 1.49
CA LEU A 94 -0.23 17.74 0.13
C LEU A 94 0.38 19.04 -0.42
N VAL A 95 1.69 19.03 -0.63
CA VAL A 95 2.42 20.16 -1.21
C VAL A 95 2.60 19.92 -2.71
N LYS A 96 2.21 20.91 -3.52
CA LYS A 96 2.48 20.95 -4.95
C LYS A 96 3.37 22.16 -5.24
N ALA A 97 4.43 21.94 -5.99
CA ALA A 97 5.36 22.99 -6.36
C ALA A 97 5.51 23.06 -7.88
N ALA A 98 5.75 24.27 -8.38
CA ALA A 98 6.13 24.53 -9.75
C ALA A 98 7.40 25.40 -9.73
N VAL A 99 8.35 25.08 -10.59
CA VAL A 99 9.60 25.83 -10.71
C VAL A 99 9.51 26.74 -11.92
N SER A 100 9.71 28.04 -11.71
CA SER A 100 9.69 29.06 -12.74
C SER A 100 10.60 30.23 -12.34
N PRO A 101 11.39 30.80 -13.26
CA PRO A 101 11.57 30.39 -14.66
C PRO A 101 12.41 29.10 -14.79
N TRP A 102 12.15 28.32 -15.83
CA TRP A 102 12.99 27.18 -16.21
C TRP A 102 13.92 27.60 -17.35
N ASP A 103 15.22 27.61 -17.10
CA ASP A 103 16.24 27.88 -18.12
C ASP A 103 17.10 26.64 -18.42
N SER A 104 17.95 26.73 -19.44
CA SER A 104 18.81 25.62 -19.87
C SER A 104 20.00 25.35 -18.94
N THR A 105 20.20 26.17 -17.90
CA THR A 105 21.29 26.00 -16.92
C THR A 105 20.86 25.11 -15.74
N LEU A 106 19.55 24.92 -15.55
CA LEU A 106 18.99 24.09 -14.50
C LEU A 106 19.01 22.61 -14.84
N VAL A 107 19.41 21.79 -13.86
CA VAL A 107 19.42 20.33 -13.92
C VAL A 107 18.14 19.81 -13.25
N PRO A 108 17.59 18.64 -13.64
CA PRO A 108 16.40 18.09 -13.00
C PRO A 108 16.45 18.00 -11.47
N VAL A 109 17.64 17.85 -10.86
CA VAL A 109 17.83 17.84 -9.40
C VAL A 109 17.46 19.20 -8.77
N ASP A 110 17.70 20.30 -9.47
CA ASP A 110 17.38 21.66 -9.00
C ASP A 110 15.86 21.86 -8.87
N VAL A 111 15.06 21.13 -9.67
CA VAL A 111 13.60 21.12 -9.58
C VAL A 111 13.11 20.58 -8.25
N PHE A 112 13.82 19.61 -7.67
CA PHE A 112 13.41 18.93 -6.44
C PHE A 112 13.98 19.57 -5.20
N ARG A 113 15.22 20.07 -5.25
CA ARG A 113 15.93 20.60 -4.08
C ARG A 113 15.19 21.77 -3.43
N SER A 114 14.75 22.75 -4.21
CA SER A 114 14.08 23.93 -3.64
C SER A 114 12.70 23.59 -3.02
N PRO A 115 11.80 22.87 -3.71
CA PRO A 115 10.53 22.42 -3.12
C PRO A 115 10.68 21.51 -1.90
N LEU A 116 11.58 20.51 -1.95
CA LEU A 116 11.83 19.63 -0.81
C LEU A 116 12.42 20.40 0.37
N GLY A 117 13.28 21.38 0.11
CA GLY A 117 13.83 22.26 1.15
C GLY A 117 12.77 23.06 1.91
N ARG A 118 11.59 23.31 1.33
CA ARG A 118 10.46 23.98 2.00
C ARG A 118 9.73 23.09 3.00
N VAL A 119 9.87 21.77 2.88
CA VAL A 119 9.27 20.80 3.80
C VAL A 119 9.79 21.04 5.22
N PHE A 120 11.08 21.33 5.40
CA PHE A 120 11.66 21.57 6.73
C PHE A 120 11.00 22.75 7.46
N SER A 121 10.78 23.87 6.75
CA SER A 121 10.07 25.03 7.32
C SER A 121 8.61 24.71 7.65
N LEU A 122 7.94 23.92 6.80
CA LEU A 122 6.57 23.49 7.06
C LEU A 122 6.48 22.57 8.28
N LEU A 123 7.42 21.64 8.44
CA LEU A 123 7.49 20.74 9.60
C LEU A 123 7.74 21.51 10.89
N GLU A 124 8.59 22.53 10.85
CA GLU A 124 8.84 23.41 11.98
C GLU A 124 7.57 24.15 12.41
N GLU A 125 6.84 24.72 11.45
CA GLU A 125 5.55 25.39 11.71
C GLU A 125 4.50 24.43 12.30
N ILE A 126 4.39 23.23 11.74
CA ILE A 126 3.45 22.19 12.23
C ILE A 126 3.83 21.75 13.65
N ARG A 127 5.11 21.49 13.90
CA ARG A 127 5.59 21.00 15.19
C ARG A 127 5.45 22.04 16.29
N ASN A 128 5.74 23.29 15.96
CA ASN A 128 5.65 24.41 16.89
C ASN A 128 4.23 25.00 16.96
N HIS A 129 3.27 24.42 16.25
CA HIS A 129 1.90 24.89 16.29
C HIS A 129 1.30 24.74 17.70
N VAL A 130 0.72 25.83 18.17
CA VAL A 130 0.06 25.93 19.45
C VAL A 130 -1.32 26.52 19.23
N HIS A 131 -2.33 25.86 19.78
CA HIS A 131 -3.71 26.28 19.69
C HIS A 131 -4.26 26.61 21.08
N ASP A 132 -4.93 27.76 21.20
CA ASP A 132 -5.66 28.16 22.40
C ASP A 132 -7.17 28.07 22.11
N ASP A 133 -7.83 27.12 22.76
CA ASP A 133 -9.27 26.86 22.60
C ASP A 133 -10.07 27.44 23.79
N GLY A 134 -9.53 28.46 24.47
CA GLY A 134 -10.14 29.12 25.64
C GLY A 134 -10.17 28.27 26.92
N SER A 135 -10.05 26.94 26.81
CA SER A 135 -9.87 26.00 27.92
C SER A 135 -8.40 25.77 28.29
N GLY A 136 -7.48 26.32 27.51
CA GLY A 136 -6.04 26.21 27.72
C GLY A 136 -5.26 26.10 26.40
N ILE A 137 -3.96 26.25 26.53
CA ILE A 137 -2.99 26.18 25.44
C ILE A 137 -2.63 24.71 25.19
N ARG A 138 -2.80 24.22 23.96
CA ARG A 138 -2.41 22.86 23.56
C ARG A 138 -1.41 22.89 22.41
N SER A 139 -0.30 22.18 22.58
CA SER A 139 0.67 21.92 21.52
C SER A 139 0.34 20.63 20.76
N LEU A 140 0.93 20.45 19.58
CA LEU A 140 0.80 19.22 18.81
C LEU A 140 1.25 17.98 19.60
N GLU A 141 2.27 18.11 20.45
CA GLU A 141 2.83 17.02 21.25
C GLU A 141 1.82 16.39 22.23
N ALA A 142 0.85 17.18 22.69
CA ALA A 142 -0.21 16.70 23.58
C ALA A 142 -1.34 15.95 22.85
N LEU A 143 -1.42 16.04 21.53
CA LEU A 143 -2.53 15.50 20.71
C LEU A 143 -2.10 14.42 19.72
N CYS A 144 -0.84 14.42 19.31
CA CYS A 144 -0.33 13.50 18.31
C CYS A 144 -0.33 12.04 18.78
N LEU A 145 -0.30 11.12 17.82
CA LEU A 145 -0.05 9.71 18.12
C LEU A 145 1.42 9.55 18.56
N GLN A 146 1.62 9.18 19.83
CA GLN A 146 2.95 8.96 20.40
C GLN A 146 3.50 7.59 20.00
N VAL A 147 4.70 7.57 19.44
CA VAL A 147 5.47 6.36 19.15
C VAL A 147 6.38 6.09 20.35
N THR A 148 6.31 4.87 20.89
CA THR A 148 7.18 4.44 21.99
C THR A 148 8.30 3.54 21.53
N ASP A 149 8.04 2.66 20.55
CA ASP A 149 9.00 1.71 20.00
C ASP A 149 8.60 1.29 18.59
N LEU A 150 9.61 0.98 17.77
CA LEU A 150 9.41 0.36 16.45
C LEU A 150 9.17 -1.14 16.58
N LEU A 151 8.14 -1.63 15.88
CA LEU A 151 7.88 -3.05 15.75
C LEU A 151 9.12 -3.79 15.18
N PRO A 152 9.42 -5.02 15.63
CA PRO A 152 10.61 -5.76 15.21
C PRO A 152 10.75 -5.92 13.68
N GLY A 153 9.63 -6.02 12.96
CA GLY A 153 9.61 -6.11 11.50
C GLY A 153 9.95 -4.81 10.76
N LEU A 154 9.93 -3.67 11.44
CA LEU A 154 10.17 -2.34 10.86
C LEU A 154 11.58 -1.80 11.15
N ARG A 155 12.50 -2.63 11.66
CA ARG A 155 13.89 -2.20 11.95
C ARG A 155 14.64 -1.64 10.74
N ARG A 156 14.29 -2.05 9.52
CA ARG A 156 14.86 -1.46 8.28
C ARG A 156 14.50 0.02 8.11
N MET A 157 13.35 0.44 8.64
CA MET A 157 12.85 1.82 8.59
C MET A 157 13.26 2.65 9.83
N GLN A 158 14.04 2.09 10.75
CA GLN A 158 14.46 2.76 11.99
C GLN A 158 15.22 4.07 11.73
N ARG A 159 15.90 4.19 10.58
CA ARG A 159 16.62 5.41 10.20
C ARG A 159 15.71 6.54 9.69
N VAL A 160 14.45 6.23 9.36
CA VAL A 160 13.52 7.15 8.70
C VAL A 160 12.35 7.46 9.63
N LEU A 161 11.78 6.44 10.27
CA LEU A 161 10.66 6.62 11.20
C LEU A 161 11.15 7.10 12.57
N PRO A 162 10.37 7.95 13.26
CA PRO A 162 10.69 8.34 14.62
C PRO A 162 10.64 7.13 15.55
N GLU A 163 11.66 6.98 16.39
CA GLU A 163 11.68 5.94 17.44
C GLU A 163 10.82 6.33 18.63
N HIS A 164 10.79 7.63 18.95
CA HIS A 164 10.10 8.19 20.11
C HIS A 164 9.44 9.52 19.73
N GLY A 165 8.34 9.87 20.39
CA GLY A 165 7.64 11.15 20.23
C GLY A 165 6.46 11.08 19.24
N CYS A 166 6.05 12.23 18.72
CA CYS A 166 4.96 12.30 17.75
C CYS A 166 5.26 11.56 16.44
N LEU A 167 4.30 10.76 15.97
CA LEU A 167 4.33 10.19 14.62
C LEU A 167 4.10 11.30 13.58
N LEU A 168 5.19 11.82 13.02
CA LEU A 168 5.18 12.74 11.88
C LEU A 168 5.97 12.13 10.72
N VAL A 169 5.29 11.91 9.61
CA VAL A 169 5.86 11.28 8.41
C VAL A 169 5.94 12.33 7.30
N SER A 170 7.15 12.54 6.80
CA SER A 170 7.45 13.56 5.80
C SER A 170 8.65 13.15 4.93
N PRO A 171 8.87 13.80 3.77
CA PRO A 171 10.11 13.65 3.01
C PRO A 171 11.37 14.02 3.81
N GLY A 172 11.26 14.90 4.81
CA GLY A 172 12.37 15.30 5.68
C GLY A 172 12.96 14.15 6.49
N ASN A 173 12.18 13.09 6.72
CA ASN A 173 12.59 11.90 7.46
C ASN A 173 13.80 11.18 6.82
N TYR A 174 14.01 11.28 5.50
CA TYR A 174 15.19 10.70 4.85
C TYR A 174 16.50 11.35 5.31
N TRP A 175 16.43 12.61 5.75
CA TRP A 175 17.54 13.38 6.29
C TRP A 175 17.40 13.64 7.79
N GLN A 176 16.70 12.73 8.51
CA GLN A 176 16.51 12.82 9.97
C GLN A 176 15.88 14.15 10.43
N ASN A 177 15.11 14.81 9.56
CA ASN A 177 14.58 16.15 9.77
C ASN A 177 15.66 17.22 10.06
N GLN A 178 16.91 16.98 9.65
CA GLN A 178 18.02 17.93 9.73
C GLN A 178 18.24 18.59 8.37
N ARG A 179 18.18 19.93 8.36
CA ARG A 179 18.32 20.71 7.12
C ARG A 179 19.76 20.65 6.59
N GLU A 180 20.74 20.52 7.47
CA GLU A 180 22.15 20.44 7.13
C GLU A 180 22.48 19.17 6.35
N LEU A 181 21.90 18.03 6.74
CA LEU A 181 22.04 16.76 6.03
C LEU A 181 21.40 16.81 4.64
N PHE A 182 20.28 17.52 4.50
CA PHE A 182 19.63 17.75 3.22
C PHE A 182 20.46 18.67 2.30
N ASP A 183 20.93 19.80 2.83
CA ASP A 183 21.67 20.80 2.05
C ASP A 183 23.02 20.23 1.55
N SER A 184 23.64 19.34 2.33
CA SER A 184 24.89 18.65 1.99
C SER A 184 24.75 17.40 1.10
N ASP A 185 23.52 16.93 0.84
CA ASP A 185 23.29 15.74 0.03
C ASP A 185 23.56 16.00 -1.48
N PRO A 186 24.56 15.33 -2.08
CA PRO A 186 24.92 15.56 -3.48
C PRO A 186 23.90 15.00 -4.48
N ASP A 187 23.05 14.03 -4.09
CA ASP A 187 22.11 13.36 -4.99
C ASP A 187 20.82 12.97 -4.25
N LEU A 188 19.93 13.96 -4.11
CA LEU A 188 18.63 13.82 -3.45
C LEU A 188 17.76 12.72 -4.07
N LEU A 189 17.82 12.57 -5.40
CA LEU A 189 17.00 11.59 -6.10
C LEU A 189 17.44 10.19 -5.74
N LYS A 190 18.75 9.93 -5.70
CA LYS A 190 19.29 8.64 -5.26
C LYS A 190 18.89 8.32 -3.82
N THR A 191 18.93 9.30 -2.91
CA THR A 191 18.51 9.13 -1.51
C THR A 191 17.03 8.73 -1.41
N VAL A 192 16.15 9.39 -2.19
CA VAL A 192 14.72 9.05 -2.21
C VAL A 192 14.49 7.66 -2.84
N HIS A 193 15.13 7.34 -3.95
CA HIS A 193 14.96 6.05 -4.64
C HIS A 193 15.44 4.85 -3.81
N GLN A 194 16.39 5.04 -2.88
CA GLN A 194 16.78 3.98 -1.94
C GLN A 194 15.63 3.53 -1.03
N HIS A 195 14.69 4.44 -0.74
CA HIS A 195 13.56 4.19 0.14
C HIS A 195 12.26 3.94 -0.65
N GLU A 196 12.11 4.54 -1.83
CA GLU A 196 10.94 4.42 -2.70
C GLU A 196 11.32 3.91 -4.10
N PRO A 197 11.42 2.58 -4.30
CA PRO A 197 11.92 2.00 -5.55
C PRO A 197 10.95 2.16 -6.74
N LYS A 198 9.70 2.59 -6.50
CA LYS A 198 8.69 2.79 -7.55
C LYS A 198 8.91 4.07 -8.38
N GLY A 199 9.89 4.90 -8.03
CA GLY A 199 10.28 6.10 -8.79
C GLY A 199 9.36 7.30 -8.54
N LEU A 200 9.91 8.51 -8.65
CA LEU A 200 9.13 9.76 -8.53
C LEU A 200 8.34 10.01 -9.81
N HIS A 201 7.02 9.80 -9.76
CA HIS A 201 6.13 10.20 -10.85
C HIS A 201 5.95 11.72 -10.87
N THR A 202 6.62 12.41 -11.79
CA THR A 202 6.28 13.80 -12.11
C THR A 202 5.07 13.80 -13.05
N SER A 203 3.99 14.51 -12.67
CA SER A 203 2.89 14.74 -13.60
C SER A 203 3.37 15.67 -14.70
N ALA A 204 3.61 15.12 -15.89
CA ALA A 204 4.02 15.88 -17.07
C ALA A 204 2.87 16.76 -17.56
N THR A 205 2.66 17.92 -16.93
CA THR A 205 1.79 18.97 -17.46
C THR A 205 2.63 20.13 -18.01
N LEU A 206 3.50 19.82 -18.97
CA LEU A 206 4.05 20.84 -19.87
C LEU A 206 3.07 21.00 -21.04
N ARG A 207 1.97 21.73 -20.82
CA ARG A 207 1.17 22.23 -21.94
C ARG A 207 1.60 23.66 -22.23
N GLY A 208 2.42 23.80 -23.28
CA GLY A 208 2.96 25.07 -23.75
C GLY A 208 1.88 26.12 -23.96
N ARG A 209 2.10 27.29 -23.37
CA ARG A 209 1.45 28.54 -23.76
C ARG A 209 2.51 29.42 -24.42
N GLU A 210 2.90 29.02 -25.62
CA GLU A 210 3.72 29.85 -26.49
C GLU A 210 2.80 30.62 -27.45
N GLY A 211 2.90 31.95 -27.40
CA GLY A 211 2.66 32.86 -28.53
C GLY A 211 1.26 32.97 -29.13
N ARG A 212 0.48 33.98 -28.71
CA ARG A 212 -0.42 34.70 -29.61
C ARG A 212 0.23 36.03 -30.00
N LYS A 213 1.12 35.97 -31.00
CA LYS A 213 1.57 37.14 -31.78
C LYS A 213 0.36 37.71 -32.53
N GLY A 214 0.35 39.04 -32.67
CA GLY A 214 -0.75 39.82 -33.21
C GLY A 214 -1.13 39.48 -34.65
N GLY A 215 -2.42 39.66 -34.94
CA GLY A 215 -2.93 39.88 -36.28
C GLY A 215 -3.29 41.36 -36.40
N LYS A 216 -2.56 42.08 -37.28
CA LYS A 216 -3.04 43.30 -37.92
C LYS A 216 -3.79 42.87 -39.17
N GLY A 217 -4.97 43.46 -39.36
CA GLY A 217 -5.83 43.41 -40.53
C GLY A 217 -6.98 44.35 -40.23
#